data_AF-A0A847BUI9-F1
#
_entry.id   AF-A0A847BUI9-F1
#
_cell.length_a   1.000
_cell.length_b   1.000
_cell.length_c   1.000
_cell.angle_alpha   90.00
_cell.angle_beta   90.00
_cell.angle_gamma   90.00
#
_symmetry.space_group_name_H-M   'P 1'
#
loop_
_entity.id
_entity.type
_entity.pdbx_description
1 polymer ?
#
loop_
_entity_poly.entity_id
_entity_poly.type
_entity_poly.pdbx_seq_one_letter_code
_entity_poly.pdbx_strand_id
1 'polypeptide(L)'
;MELNLVIEGLKFMVLGMSTVFLFLMLMAWVLRVQSTIISKFFPPEKAPSSTATSSTLSSPTTQNTSHIVAIVAAIQMYRQQCDQY
;
A
#
# COMPACT_ATOMS: atom_id res chain seq x y z
N MET A 1 -13.30 -25.68 50.07
CA MET A 1 -14.25 -24.84 49.31
C MET A 1 -13.51 -23.61 48.79
N GLU A 2 -12.67 -23.75 47.75
CA GLU A 2 -11.84 -22.64 47.23
C GLU A 2 -11.71 -22.60 45.69
N LEU A 3 -12.05 -23.70 45.00
CA LEU A 3 -12.03 -23.75 43.54
C LEU A 3 -12.96 -22.73 42.88
N ASN A 4 -14.03 -22.29 43.56
CA ASN A 4 -14.98 -21.35 43.00
C ASN A 4 -14.34 -20.00 42.68
N LEU A 5 -13.50 -19.47 43.59
CA LEU A 5 -12.84 -18.17 43.39
C LEU A 5 -11.80 -18.20 42.27
N VAL A 6 -11.06 -19.30 42.16
CA VAL A 6 -10.06 -19.48 41.10
C VAL A 6 -10.74 -19.62 39.74
N ILE A 7 -11.82 -20.40 39.66
CA ILE A 7 -12.62 -20.56 38.44
C ILE A 7 -13.28 -19.23 38.05
N GLU A 8 -13.77 -18.47 39.02
CA GLU A 8 -14.39 -17.17 38.81
C GLU A 8 -13.37 -16.12 38.33
N GLY A 9 -12.16 -16.10 38.91
CA GLY A 9 -11.04 -15.30 38.42
C GLY A 9 -10.60 -15.67 37.00
N LEU A 10 -10.58 -16.96 36.68
CA LEU A 10 -10.26 -17.45 35.33
C LEU A 10 -11.31 -16.99 34.31
N LYS A 11 -12.61 -16.99 34.67
CA LYS A 11 -13.67 -16.45 33.82
C LYS A 11 -13.45 -14.98 33.51
N PHE A 12 -13.06 -14.18 34.50
CA PHE A 12 -12.74 -12.76 34.28
C PHE A 12 -11.48 -12.56 33.43
N MET A 13 -10.45 -13.39 33.59
CA MET A 13 -9.24 -13.35 32.75
C MET A 13 -9.59 -13.60 31.27
N VAL A 14 -10.36 -14.66 30.99
CA VAL A 14 -10.79 -14.98 29.63
C VAL A 14 -11.71 -13.89 29.08
N LEU A 15 -12.62 -13.36 29.89
CA LEU A 15 -13.57 -12.31 29.48
C LEU A 15 -12.84 -11.00 29.17
N GLY A 16 -11.85 -10.60 29.98
CA GLY A 16 -11.02 -9.42 29.76
C GLY A 16 -10.16 -9.55 28.50
N MET A 17 -9.46 -10.67 28.34
CA MET A 17 -8.62 -10.92 27.16
C MET A 17 -9.44 -10.98 25.87
N SER A 18 -10.61 -11.61 25.90
CA SER A 18 -11.51 -11.69 24.74
C SER A 18 -12.05 -10.33 24.37
N THR A 19 -12.48 -9.52 25.34
CA THR A 19 -13.04 -8.19 25.08
C THR A 19 -12.00 -7.26 24.43
N VAL A 20 -10.77 -7.26 24.95
CA VAL A 20 -9.68 -6.48 24.36
C VAL A 20 -9.33 -6.99 22.96
N PHE A 21 -9.25 -8.31 22.77
CA PHE A 21 -8.99 -8.89 21.45
C PHE A 21 -10.05 -8.52 20.41
N LEU A 22 -11.34 -8.65 20.76
CA LEU A 22 -12.45 -8.25 19.90
C LEU A 22 -12.39 -6.75 19.57
N PHE A 23 -12.09 -5.92 20.57
CA PHE A 23 -11.95 -4.49 20.38
C PHE A 23 -10.83 -4.17 19.38
N LEU A 24 -9.65 -4.76 19.55
CA LEU A 24 -8.52 -4.57 18.61
C LEU A 24 -8.84 -5.12 17.22
N MET A 25 -9.53 -6.25 17.12
CA MET A 25 -9.96 -6.83 15.85
C MET A 25 -10.91 -5.89 15.10
N LEU A 26 -11.89 -5.32 15.82
CA LEU A 26 -12.80 -4.31 15.28
C LEU A 26 -12.02 -3.06 14.85
N MET A 27 -11.06 -2.59 15.66
CA MET A 27 -10.20 -1.45 15.34
C MET A 27 -9.41 -1.69 14.05
N ALA A 28 -8.78 -2.86 13.91
CA ALA A 28 -8.06 -3.25 12.71
C ALA A 28 -8.99 -3.30 11.48
N TRP A 29 -10.25 -3.70 11.66
CA TRP A 29 -11.23 -3.71 10.57
C TRP A 29 -11.60 -2.28 10.14
N VAL A 30 -11.83 -1.38 11.10
CA VAL A 30 -12.09 0.04 10.83
C VAL A 30 -10.90 0.68 10.09
N LEU A 31 -9.67 0.39 10.51
CA LEU A 31 -8.47 0.88 9.81
C LEU A 31 -8.40 0.39 8.36
N ARG A 32 -8.82 -0.85 8.07
CA ARG A 32 -8.91 -1.35 6.68
C ARG A 32 -9.99 -0.66 5.86
N VAL A 33 -11.14 -0.40 6.48
CA VAL A 33 -12.23 0.37 5.84
C VAL A 33 -11.74 1.79 5.53
N GLN A 34 -11.10 2.45 6.50
CA GLN A 34 -10.47 3.75 6.30
C GLN A 34 -9.45 3.72 5.17
N SER A 35 -8.54 2.74 5.11
CA SER A 35 -7.58 2.60 4.01
C SER A 35 -8.25 2.52 2.64
N THR A 36 -9.38 1.79 2.54
CA THR A 36 -10.15 1.68 1.29
C THR A 36 -10.82 3.01 0.93
N ILE A 37 -11.44 3.67 1.91
CA ILE A 37 -12.06 4.99 1.74
C ILE A 37 -11.03 6.00 1.26
N ILE A 38 -9.88 6.11 1.95
CA ILE A 38 -8.79 7.01 1.58
C ILE A 38 -8.33 6.72 0.15
N SER A 39 -8.12 5.46 -0.24
CA SER A 39 -7.67 5.13 -1.61
C SER A 39 -8.66 5.54 -2.71
N LYS A 40 -9.96 5.61 -2.39
CA LYS A 40 -11.03 5.96 -3.33
C LYS A 40 -11.24 7.47 -3.42
N PHE A 41 -11.13 8.20 -2.31
CA PHE A 41 -11.32 9.65 -2.26
C PHE A 41 -10.03 10.44 -2.53
N PHE A 42 -8.87 9.85 -2.23
CA PHE A 42 -7.55 10.37 -2.56
C PHE A 42 -6.81 9.31 -3.38
N PRO A 43 -7.08 9.23 -4.70
CA PRO A 43 -6.29 8.39 -5.58
C PRO A 43 -4.83 8.79 -5.40
N PRO A 44 -3.93 7.87 -5.00
CA PRO A 44 -2.53 8.18 -4.99
C PRO A 44 -2.14 8.58 -6.41
N GLU A 45 -1.68 9.82 -6.58
CA GLU A 45 -0.90 10.18 -7.76
C GLU A 45 0.14 9.08 -7.92
N LYS A 46 0.16 8.42 -9.09
CA LYS A 46 0.94 7.21 -9.35
C LYS A 46 2.39 7.41 -8.92
N ALA A 47 2.71 7.09 -7.68
CA ALA A 47 4.08 6.84 -7.29
C ALA A 47 4.48 5.58 -8.06
N PRO A 48 5.55 5.62 -8.87
CA PRO A 48 5.99 4.46 -9.62
C PRO A 48 6.19 3.31 -8.63
N SER A 49 5.40 2.24 -8.80
CA SER A 49 5.43 1.10 -7.91
C SER A 49 6.83 0.50 -7.92
N SER A 50 7.53 0.60 -6.78
CA SER A 50 8.64 -0.28 -6.48
C SER A 50 8.05 -1.67 -6.25
N THR A 51 7.80 -2.38 -7.36
CA THR A 51 7.34 -3.76 -7.33
C THR A 51 8.55 -4.63 -7.03
N ALA A 52 8.52 -5.21 -5.83
CA ALA A 52 9.35 -6.33 -5.44
C ALA A 52 9.29 -7.42 -6.53
N THR A 53 10.48 -7.92 -6.87
CA THR A 53 10.78 -9.02 -7.78
C THR A 53 9.72 -10.11 -7.83
N SER A 54 9.06 -10.25 -8.97
CA SER A 54 8.74 -11.58 -9.52
C SER A 54 8.59 -11.48 -11.03
N SER A 55 9.44 -12.27 -11.69
CA SER A 55 9.42 -12.67 -13.08
C SER A 55 8.02 -12.76 -13.70
N THR A 56 7.81 -12.12 -14.84
CA THR A 56 7.59 -12.74 -16.18
C THR A 56 6.85 -11.71 -17.05
N LEU A 57 7.36 -11.52 -18.27
CA LEU A 57 6.84 -10.72 -19.37
C LEU A 57 5.32 -10.48 -19.34
N SER A 58 4.89 -9.21 -19.23
CA SER A 58 3.81 -8.58 -20.02
C SER A 58 3.69 -7.09 -19.63
N SER A 59 3.90 -6.22 -20.62
CA SER A 59 4.05 -4.77 -20.55
C SER A 59 2.93 -3.98 -19.87
N PRO A 60 3.31 -2.90 -19.14
CA PRO A 60 2.62 -1.61 -19.21
C PRO A 60 3.64 -0.48 -19.47
N THR A 61 4.43 -0.59 -20.54
CA THR A 61 5.58 0.31 -20.80
C THR A 61 5.25 1.49 -21.73
N THR A 62 4.01 1.62 -22.22
CA THR A 62 3.67 2.61 -23.26
C THR A 62 3.81 4.07 -22.79
N GLN A 63 3.44 4.40 -21.54
CA GLN A 63 3.50 5.79 -21.06
C GLN A 63 4.94 6.26 -20.79
N ASN A 64 5.74 5.44 -20.08
CA ASN A 64 7.14 5.80 -19.80
C ASN A 64 7.98 5.85 -21.08
N THR A 65 7.70 4.96 -22.04
CA THR A 65 8.38 4.98 -23.35
C THR A 65 8.08 6.27 -24.11
N SER A 66 6.83 6.76 -24.07
CA SER A 66 6.45 8.01 -24.75
C SER A 66 7.22 9.22 -24.23
N HIS A 67 7.32 9.37 -22.90
CA HIS A 67 8.09 10.46 -22.29
C HIS A 67 9.59 10.35 -22.59
N ILE A 68 10.15 9.14 -22.53
CA ILE A 68 11.57 8.91 -22.83
C ILE A 68 11.88 9.22 -24.31
N VAL A 69 11.01 8.81 -25.23
CA VAL A 69 11.15 9.11 -26.67
C VAL A 69 11.05 10.62 -26.93
N ALA A 70 10.14 11.33 -26.24
CA ALA A 70 10.03 12.78 -26.37
C ALA A 70 11.29 13.52 -25.87
N ILE A 71 11.86 13.07 -24.73
CA ILE A 71 13.10 13.66 -24.19
C ILE A 71 14.28 13.37 -25.12
N VAL A 72 14.42 12.14 -25.61
CA VAL A 72 15.50 11.76 -26.53
C VAL A 72 15.40 12.53 -27.85
N ALA A 73 14.19 12.68 -28.39
CA ALA A 73 13.96 13.48 -29.60
C ALA A 73 14.34 14.95 -29.40
N ALA A 74 14.02 15.55 -28.25
CA ALA A 74 14.39 16.93 -27.93
C ALA A 74 15.92 17.10 -27.83
N ILE A 75 16.62 16.17 -27.19
CA ILE A 75 18.09 16.19 -27.08
C ILE A 75 18.74 16.05 -28.46
N GLN A 76 18.22 15.16 -29.30
CA GLN A 76 18.77 14.92 -30.63
C GLN A 76 18.60 16.12 -31.56
N MET A 77 17.44 16.78 -31.51
CA MET A 77 17.19 18.04 -32.24
C MET A 77 18.15 19.14 -31.81
N TYR A 78 18.38 19.30 -30.50
CA TYR A 78 19.32 20.31 -29.97
C TYR A 78 20.77 20.07 -30.43
N ARG A 79 21.22 18.81 -30.43
CA ARG A 79 22.57 18.46 -30.91
C ARG A 79 22.76 18.76 -32.39
N GLN A 80 21.77 18.44 -33.22
CA GLN A 80 21.80 18.79 -34.65
C GLN A 80 21.81 20.30 -34.89
N GLN A 81 21.21 21.08 -34.00
CA GLN A 81 21.23 22.54 -34.06
C GLN A 81 22.59 23.14 -33.68
N CYS A 82 23.31 22.52 -32.72
CA CYS A 82 24.68 22.93 -32.37
C CYS A 82 25.73 22.47 -33.38
N ASP A 83 25.52 21.36 -34.10
CA ASP A 83 26.42 20.90 -35.17
C ASP A 83 26.28 21.72 -36.47
N GLN A 84 25.28 22.60 -36.57
CA GLN A 84 25.01 23.48 -37.72
C GLN A 84 25.64 24.89 -37.61
N TYR A 85 26.44 25.17 -36.58
CA TYR A 85 27.16 26.45 -36.37
C TYR A 85 28.63 26.21 -36.07
#